data_AF-A0A8S2A4H6-F1
#
_entry.id   AF-A0A8S2A4H6-F1
#
_cell.length_a   1.000
_cell.length_b   1.000
_cell.length_c   1.000
_cell.angle_alpha   90.00
_cell.angle_beta   90.00
_cell.angle_gamma   90.00
#
_symmetry.space_group_name_H-M   'P 1'
#
loop_
_entity.id
_entity.type
_entity.pdbx_description
1 polymer ?
#
loop_
_entity_poly.entity_id
_entity_poly.type
_entity_poly.pdbx_seq_one_letter_code
_entity_poly.pdbx_strand_id
1 'polypeptide(L)'
;MSKNTHGSTTLVVSRSKLADPRTTYDVELLNEHDAMSLFCLSAFNQKIVPSGFSRSLVKQVVHECKGLPLALKVIGASLKDRPEKYWQGALNRLSRGEPADEHHESRVFSHMEATLEILDPKTRECFLDLGAFPEDKKIPLDVIINMWVELHDLDEETAFSILLDLSDKNLLTLVKDPRFGALYTGYYDTFVMQHDVLRDLALSLSYRGKINRRKRLSMPKRELFLPREWERSNDEPYNARVVSIQTGEMNEMDWIDMEFPKAEVLILNFSSDNYVLPPFIAKMGKLRALLVINNGMFHVRLEDFSSFTNLSKLRSLWLEMVYVPRSTIPLKNLQKLSLIFCRINTGVDQTTLDMNLIFPNLSDLTIDHCDDLVELPSTISGITSLNSISITNCPYVGELPKNLSKLMALELLRLYACPELKSLPEELCELPSLKYLDISQCASLSFLPEEVGKLSTLEKIDMRACPLLRLPSSVVSLSSLCHVICDKENLCMWEKIEKAVPGLLVEAAENCLD
;
A
#
# COMPACT_ATOMS: atom_id res chain seq x y z
N MET A 1 35.31 -35.69 7.54
CA MET A 1 33.95 -35.71 6.96
C MET A 1 33.42 -34.29 6.97
N SER A 2 33.52 -33.61 5.84
CA SER A 2 33.09 -32.23 5.62
C SER A 2 31.57 -32.17 5.48
N LYS A 3 30.88 -31.48 6.40
CA LYS A 3 29.48 -31.09 6.19
C LYS A 3 29.47 -29.89 5.24
N ASN A 4 28.92 -30.09 4.04
CA ASN A 4 28.56 -29.02 3.11
C ASN A 4 27.49 -28.14 3.78
N THR A 5 27.88 -26.95 4.23
CA THR A 5 26.94 -25.87 4.54
C THR A 5 26.69 -25.10 3.26
N HIS A 6 25.51 -25.28 2.63
CA HIS A 6 25.08 -24.38 1.57
C HIS A 6 24.80 -23.01 2.21
N GLY A 7 25.69 -22.04 2.00
CA GLY A 7 25.50 -20.68 2.49
C GLY A 7 24.58 -19.91 1.55
N SER A 8 23.43 -19.47 2.04
CA SER A 8 22.62 -18.42 1.39
C SER A 8 23.32 -17.07 1.57
N THR A 9 23.27 -16.21 0.54
CA THR A 9 23.78 -14.83 0.59
C THR A 9 22.64 -13.88 0.29
N THR A 10 22.22 -13.11 1.29
CA THR A 10 21.19 -12.08 1.15
C THR A 10 21.82 -10.77 0.71
N LEU A 11 21.49 -10.29 -0.49
CA LEU A 11 21.86 -8.97 -0.97
C LEU A 11 20.76 -7.98 -0.59
N VAL A 12 21.05 -7.09 0.37
CA VAL A 12 20.15 -5.99 0.73
C VAL A 12 20.66 -4.70 0.09
N VAL A 13 19.86 -4.11 -0.80
CA VAL A 13 20.16 -2.80 -1.41
C VAL A 13 19.35 -1.75 -0.64
N SER A 14 20.05 -0.81 0.00
CA SER A 14 19.45 0.22 0.85
C SER A 14 20.10 1.57 0.59
N ARG A 15 19.33 2.67 0.69
CA ARG A 15 19.86 4.05 0.68
C ARG A 15 20.46 4.47 2.03
N SER A 16 20.23 3.68 3.09
CA SER A 16 20.71 3.91 4.46
C SER A 16 21.62 2.78 4.92
N LYS A 17 22.68 3.11 5.67
CA LYS A 17 23.58 2.10 6.26
C LYS A 17 22.81 1.24 7.27
N LEU A 18 22.79 -0.06 7.04
CA LEU A 18 22.18 -1.03 7.95
C LEU A 18 23.11 -1.25 9.14
N ALA A 19 22.53 -1.44 10.33
CA ALA A 19 23.28 -1.91 11.48
C ALA A 19 23.55 -3.42 11.29
N ASP A 20 24.81 -3.82 11.37
CA ASP A 20 25.28 -5.21 11.45
C ASP A 20 25.20 -6.13 10.19
N PRO A 21 25.56 -5.66 8.97
CA PRO A 21 25.72 -6.55 7.81
C PRO A 21 27.03 -7.36 7.88
N ARG A 22 27.00 -8.65 7.51
CA ARG A 22 28.22 -9.48 7.34
C ARG A 22 29.21 -8.86 6.34
N THR A 23 28.71 -8.20 5.31
CA THR A 23 29.50 -7.46 4.32
C THR A 23 28.64 -6.35 3.74
N THR A 24 29.15 -5.12 3.71
CA THR A 24 28.50 -3.99 3.03
C THR A 24 29.20 -3.73 1.72
N TYR A 25 28.44 -3.61 0.63
CA TYR A 25 28.95 -3.07 -0.62
C TYR A 25 28.29 -1.72 -0.86
N ASP A 26 29.04 -0.65 -0.57
CA ASP A 26 28.63 0.71 -0.92
C ASP A 26 28.80 0.83 -2.45
N VAL A 27 27.69 0.99 -3.18
CA VAL A 27 27.75 1.19 -4.64
C VAL A 27 28.50 2.48 -4.90
N GLU A 28 29.75 2.34 -5.33
CA GLU A 28 30.61 3.48 -5.59
C GLU A 28 30.08 4.28 -6.78
N LEU A 29 30.28 5.59 -6.69
CA LEU A 29 30.07 6.50 -7.82
C LEU A 29 31.01 6.09 -8.97
N LEU A 30 30.58 6.34 -10.20
CA LEU A 30 31.41 6.01 -11.35
C LEU A 30 32.74 6.75 -11.26
N ASN A 31 33.83 6.01 -11.44
CA ASN A 31 35.16 6.59 -11.60
C ASN A 31 35.19 7.51 -12.84
N GLU A 32 36.20 8.37 -12.92
CA GLU A 32 36.27 9.39 -13.98
C GLU A 32 36.20 8.81 -15.40
N HIS A 33 36.79 7.63 -15.62
CA HIS A 33 36.83 6.97 -16.92
C HIS A 33 35.44 6.47 -17.34
N ASP A 34 34.74 5.79 -16.43
CA ASP A 34 33.42 5.21 -16.70
C ASP A 34 32.35 6.29 -16.75
N ALA A 35 32.47 7.32 -15.91
CA ALA A 35 31.63 8.51 -15.97
C ALA A 35 31.78 9.22 -17.31
N MET A 36 33.02 9.42 -17.78
CA MET A 36 33.28 9.99 -19.11
C MET A 36 32.72 9.13 -20.22
N SER A 37 32.92 7.81 -20.17
CA SER A 37 32.41 6.88 -21.19
C SER A 37 30.88 6.90 -21.26
N LEU A 38 30.21 6.86 -20.10
CA LEU A 38 28.76 6.87 -20.01
C LEU A 38 28.18 8.20 -20.49
N PHE A 39 28.77 9.31 -20.06
CA PHE A 39 28.36 10.64 -20.49
C PHE A 39 28.55 10.83 -22.00
N CYS A 40 29.70 10.43 -22.55
CA CYS A 40 29.95 10.53 -23.99
C CYS A 40 28.96 9.67 -24.79
N LEU A 41 28.60 8.49 -24.28
CA LEU A 41 27.60 7.64 -24.93
C LEU A 41 26.25 8.36 -25.05
N SER A 42 25.84 9.10 -24.02
CA SER A 42 24.59 9.87 -24.04
C SER A 42 24.68 11.18 -24.83
N ALA A 43 25.82 11.88 -24.82
CA ALA A 43 25.99 13.17 -25.47
C ALA A 43 26.37 13.08 -26.96
N PHE A 44 27.11 12.04 -27.35
CA PHE A 44 27.72 11.90 -28.68
C PHE A 44 27.38 10.57 -29.38
N ASN A 45 26.59 9.68 -28.74
CA ASN A 45 26.34 8.32 -29.22
C ASN A 45 27.63 7.47 -29.38
N GLN A 46 28.70 7.81 -28.68
CA GLN A 46 29.98 7.09 -28.70
C GLN A 46 30.69 7.19 -27.35
N LYS A 47 31.54 6.23 -26.99
CA LYS A 47 32.16 6.20 -25.65
C LYS A 47 33.30 7.20 -25.44
N ILE A 48 33.71 7.94 -26.48
CA ILE A 48 34.89 8.81 -26.45
C ILE A 48 34.50 10.20 -26.93
N VAL A 49 35.14 11.25 -26.40
CA VAL A 49 34.95 12.62 -26.89
C VAL A 49 35.38 12.71 -28.38
N PRO A 50 34.53 13.23 -29.28
CA PRO A 50 34.91 13.43 -30.69
C PRO A 50 36.17 14.31 -30.84
N SER A 51 37.00 14.05 -31.84
CA SER A 51 38.29 14.73 -32.04
C SER A 51 38.18 16.25 -32.28
N GLY A 52 37.00 16.74 -32.67
CA GLY A 52 36.72 18.17 -32.85
C GLY A 52 36.03 18.86 -31.67
N PHE A 53 35.86 18.17 -30.53
CA PHE A 53 35.16 18.69 -29.36
C PHE A 53 36.11 18.82 -28.15
N SER A 54 35.96 19.89 -27.37
CA SER A 54 36.82 20.20 -26.23
C SER A 54 36.73 19.14 -25.13
N ARG A 55 37.75 18.28 -25.03
CA ARG A 55 37.86 17.25 -23.99
C ARG A 55 37.90 17.84 -22.58
N SER A 56 38.50 19.01 -22.40
CA SER A 56 38.55 19.70 -21.10
C SER A 56 37.16 20.15 -20.64
N LEU A 57 36.33 20.65 -21.55
CA LEU A 57 34.96 21.07 -21.26
C LEU A 57 34.08 19.87 -20.86
N VAL A 58 34.16 18.77 -21.61
CA VAL A 58 33.40 17.54 -21.28
C VAL A 58 33.81 17.01 -19.90
N LYS A 59 35.13 16.98 -19.61
CA LYS A 59 35.64 16.54 -18.30
C LYS A 59 35.13 17.42 -17.15
N GLN A 60 35.05 18.74 -17.34
CA GLN A 60 34.49 19.66 -16.34
C GLN A 60 33.00 19.42 -16.11
N VAL A 61 32.19 19.23 -17.17
CA VAL A 61 30.76 18.93 -17.02
C VAL A 61 30.53 17.58 -16.34
N VAL A 62 31.32 16.55 -16.70
CA VAL A 62 31.26 15.23 -16.05
C VAL A 62 31.64 15.30 -14.57
N HIS A 63 32.60 16.17 -14.22
CA HIS A 63 32.97 16.43 -12.83
C HIS A 63 31.79 16.98 -12.01
N GLU A 64 31.02 17.91 -12.57
CA GLU A 64 29.82 18.47 -11.91
C GLU A 64 28.71 17.42 -11.69
N CYS A 65 28.69 16.35 -12.50
CA CYS A 65 27.74 15.23 -12.33
C CYS A 65 28.09 14.30 -11.17
N LYS A 66 29.25 14.50 -10.51
CA LYS A 66 29.72 13.76 -9.32
C LYS A 66 29.66 12.23 -9.47
N GLY A 67 29.87 11.70 -10.67
CA GLY A 67 29.88 10.25 -10.93
C GLY A 67 28.51 9.55 -10.82
N LEU A 68 27.40 10.29 -10.73
CA LEU A 68 26.04 9.72 -10.66
C LEU A 68 25.57 9.24 -12.06
N PRO A 69 25.32 7.93 -12.27
CA PRO A 69 24.99 7.39 -13.59
C PRO A 69 23.78 8.04 -14.27
N LEU A 70 22.73 8.35 -13.49
CA LEU A 70 21.53 8.98 -14.00
C LEU A 70 21.79 10.44 -14.41
N ALA A 71 22.45 11.22 -13.55
CA ALA A 71 22.81 12.61 -13.87
C ALA A 71 23.67 12.69 -15.15
N LEU A 72 24.65 11.80 -15.29
CA LEU A 72 25.51 11.72 -16.48
C LEU A 72 24.71 11.44 -17.76
N LYS A 73 23.76 10.50 -17.71
CA LYS A 73 22.90 10.17 -18.86
C LYS A 73 22.00 11.34 -19.24
N VAL A 74 21.34 11.96 -18.26
CA VAL A 74 20.38 13.04 -18.50
C VAL A 74 21.11 14.30 -18.97
N ILE A 75 22.22 14.69 -18.32
CA ILE A 75 23.01 15.88 -18.70
C ILE A 75 23.64 15.66 -20.07
N GLY A 76 24.23 14.48 -20.31
CA GLY A 76 24.76 14.13 -21.62
C GLY A 76 23.70 14.22 -22.72
N ALA A 77 22.53 13.62 -22.53
CA ALA A 77 21.43 13.71 -23.47
C ALA A 77 20.94 15.16 -23.68
N SER A 78 20.90 15.97 -22.61
CA SER A 78 20.48 17.37 -22.66
C SER A 78 21.37 18.24 -23.55
N LEU A 79 22.67 17.92 -23.59
CA LEU A 79 23.72 18.65 -24.29
C LEU A 79 24.03 18.10 -25.70
N LYS A 80 23.43 16.96 -26.06
CA LYS A 80 23.54 16.34 -27.37
C LYS A 80 23.14 17.32 -28.48
N ASP A 81 23.94 17.33 -29.56
CA ASP A 81 23.77 18.18 -30.74
C ASP A 81 23.77 19.71 -30.47
N ARG A 82 24.24 20.14 -29.28
CA ARG A 82 24.42 21.55 -28.91
C ARG A 82 25.85 22.05 -29.15
N PRO A 83 26.04 23.34 -29.51
CA PRO A 83 27.38 23.90 -29.73
C PRO A 83 28.16 24.09 -28.41
N GLU A 84 29.49 24.09 -28.46
CA GLU A 84 30.37 24.21 -27.27
C GLU A 84 30.07 25.42 -26.38
N LYS A 85 29.69 26.56 -26.99
CA LYS A 85 29.32 27.77 -26.23
C LYS A 85 28.11 27.55 -25.30
N TYR A 86 27.20 26.67 -25.70
CA TYR A 86 26.05 26.27 -24.89
C TYR A 86 26.48 25.37 -23.72
N TRP A 87 27.39 24.43 -23.98
CA TRP A 87 28.00 23.58 -22.96
C TRP A 87 28.74 24.38 -21.88
N GLN A 88 29.43 25.45 -22.28
CA GLN A 88 30.08 26.36 -21.34
C GLN A 88 29.05 27.08 -20.44
N GLY A 89 27.89 27.44 -21.00
CA GLY A 89 26.78 28.00 -20.24
C GLY A 89 26.20 27.00 -19.23
N ALA A 90 26.00 25.75 -19.65
CA ALA A 90 25.52 24.67 -18.78
C ALA A 90 26.51 24.38 -17.64
N LEU A 91 27.82 24.35 -17.93
CA LEU A 91 28.86 24.20 -16.91
C LEU A 91 28.82 25.32 -15.87
N ASN A 92 28.69 26.58 -16.32
CA ASN A 92 28.62 27.73 -15.41
C ASN A 92 27.40 27.65 -14.47
N ARG A 93 26.26 27.12 -14.94
CA ARG A 93 25.05 26.92 -14.14
C ARG A 93 25.22 25.77 -13.15
N LEU A 94 25.71 24.64 -13.62
CA LEU A 94 26.00 23.47 -12.78
C LEU A 94 26.95 23.81 -11.63
N SER A 95 28.00 24.59 -11.92
CA SER A 95 28.96 25.05 -10.89
C SER A 95 28.36 25.94 -9.80
N ARG A 96 27.16 26.49 -10.02
CA ARG A 96 26.38 27.28 -9.05
C ARG A 96 25.28 26.48 -8.35
N GLY A 97 25.16 25.19 -8.66
CA GLY A 97 24.06 24.34 -8.18
C GLY A 97 22.74 24.57 -8.91
N GLU A 98 22.76 25.21 -10.08
CA GLU A 98 21.58 25.43 -10.92
C GLU A 98 21.44 24.29 -11.96
N PRO A 99 20.22 23.99 -12.44
CA PRO A 99 20.02 23.03 -13.53
C PRO A 99 20.84 23.39 -14.76
N ALA A 100 21.39 22.37 -15.44
CA ALA A 100 22.19 22.53 -16.66
C ALA A 100 21.45 23.28 -17.78
N ASP A 101 20.12 23.17 -17.81
CA ASP A 101 19.21 23.90 -18.68
C ASP A 101 17.85 24.13 -17.98
N GLU A 102 17.10 25.16 -18.37
CA GLU A 102 15.66 25.29 -18.03
C GLU A 102 14.84 24.09 -18.55
N HIS A 103 15.36 23.36 -19.56
CA HIS A 103 14.73 22.15 -20.11
C HIS A 103 15.29 20.83 -19.55
N HIS A 104 16.13 20.85 -18.52
CA HIS A 104 16.71 19.61 -17.98
C HIS A 104 15.65 18.76 -17.27
N GLU A 105 14.80 19.41 -16.47
CA GLU A 105 13.55 18.84 -15.98
C GLU A 105 12.59 18.58 -17.14
N SER A 106 12.39 19.55 -18.04
CA SER A 106 11.38 19.41 -19.10
C SER A 106 11.66 18.29 -20.10
N ARG A 107 12.92 17.85 -20.29
CA ARG A 107 13.25 16.72 -21.18
C ARG A 107 12.99 15.36 -20.54
N VAL A 108 13.33 15.19 -19.26
CA VAL A 108 12.94 13.99 -18.49
C VAL A 108 11.42 13.93 -18.36
N PHE A 109 10.80 15.05 -17.99
CA PHE A 109 9.35 15.18 -17.98
C PHE A 109 8.74 14.97 -19.36
N SER A 110 9.31 15.48 -20.47
CA SER A 110 8.74 15.28 -21.82
C SER A 110 8.78 13.82 -22.29
N HIS A 111 9.82 13.07 -21.93
CA HIS A 111 9.91 11.66 -22.28
C HIS A 111 8.92 10.82 -21.46
N MET A 112 8.77 11.15 -20.18
CA MET A 112 7.77 10.53 -19.32
C MET A 112 6.34 10.96 -19.71
N GLU A 113 6.11 12.23 -20.05
CA GLU A 113 4.84 12.75 -20.58
C GLU A 113 4.47 12.04 -21.89
N ALA A 114 5.43 11.81 -22.80
CA ALA A 114 5.19 11.02 -24.01
C ALA A 114 4.79 9.57 -23.69
N THR A 115 5.35 8.97 -22.63
CA THR A 115 4.92 7.64 -22.16
C THR A 115 3.47 7.69 -21.65
N LEU A 116 3.08 8.78 -20.96
CA LEU A 116 1.72 9.01 -20.49
C LEU A 116 0.72 9.37 -21.61
N GLU A 117 1.18 9.82 -22.77
CA GLU A 117 0.32 10.05 -23.96
C GLU A 117 -0.08 8.77 -24.66
N ILE A 118 0.70 7.69 -24.49
CA ILE A 118 0.42 6.37 -25.07
C ILE A 118 -0.56 5.57 -24.20
N LEU A 119 -0.68 5.94 -22.92
CA LEU A 119 -1.65 5.32 -22.02
C LEU A 119 -3.08 5.62 -22.47
N ASP A 120 -3.97 4.65 -22.27
CA ASP A 120 -5.39 4.93 -22.40
C ASP A 120 -5.82 5.99 -21.35
N PRO A 121 -6.90 6.73 -21.61
CA PRO A 121 -7.31 7.84 -20.74
C PRO A 121 -7.56 7.44 -19.28
N LYS A 122 -7.99 6.20 -19.03
CA LYS A 122 -8.34 5.73 -17.68
C LYS A 122 -7.09 5.40 -16.89
N THR A 123 -6.16 4.64 -17.47
CA THR A 123 -4.85 4.33 -16.88
C THR A 123 -4.05 5.60 -16.61
N ARG A 124 -4.12 6.58 -17.51
CA ARG A 124 -3.52 7.90 -17.30
C ARG A 124 -4.10 8.63 -16.09
N GLU A 125 -5.43 8.65 -15.93
CA GLU A 125 -6.05 9.28 -14.74
C GLU A 125 -5.67 8.53 -13.45
N CYS A 126 -5.61 7.19 -13.48
CA CYS A 126 -5.16 6.36 -12.36
C CYS A 126 -3.71 6.68 -11.95
N PHE A 127 -2.80 6.81 -12.91
CA PHE A 127 -1.42 7.28 -12.66
C PHE A 127 -1.39 8.66 -11.98
N LEU A 128 -2.22 9.61 -12.44
CA LEU A 128 -2.27 10.95 -11.87
C LEU A 128 -2.80 10.95 -10.42
N ASP A 129 -3.70 10.02 -10.06
CA ASP A 129 -4.19 9.88 -8.68
C ASP A 129 -3.10 9.46 -7.70
N LEU A 130 -2.06 8.74 -8.16
CA LEU A 130 -0.92 8.35 -7.31
C LEU A 130 -0.18 9.55 -6.73
N GLY A 131 -0.23 10.71 -7.40
CA GLY A 131 0.33 11.97 -6.89
C GLY A 131 -0.29 12.44 -5.57
N ALA A 132 -1.44 11.87 -5.17
CA ALA A 132 -2.09 12.15 -3.89
C ALA A 132 -1.36 11.53 -2.69
N PHE A 133 -0.50 10.54 -2.89
CA PHE A 133 0.23 9.87 -1.80
C PHE A 133 1.60 10.51 -1.56
N PRO A 134 2.16 10.42 -0.33
CA PRO A 134 3.47 11.00 -0.02
C PRO A 134 4.65 10.29 -0.72
N GLU A 135 5.75 11.02 -0.94
CA GLU A 135 7.05 10.49 -1.43
C GLU A 135 7.58 9.36 -0.56
N ASP A 136 8.29 8.42 -1.19
CA ASP A 136 9.01 7.30 -0.56
C ASP A 136 8.19 6.44 0.42
N LYS A 137 6.84 6.51 0.38
CA LYS A 137 5.96 5.67 1.20
C LYS A 137 5.57 4.40 0.47
N LYS A 138 5.57 3.29 1.21
CA LYS A 138 4.91 2.05 0.79
C LYS A 138 3.42 2.24 0.98
N ILE A 139 2.67 2.28 -0.12
CA ILE A 139 1.22 2.41 -0.08
C ILE A 139 0.65 1.00 -0.22
N PRO A 140 -0.16 0.51 0.73
CA PRO A 140 -0.82 -0.78 0.56
C PRO A 140 -1.61 -0.84 -0.76
N LEU A 141 -1.48 -1.93 -1.49
CA LEU A 141 -2.08 -2.08 -2.83
C LEU A 141 -3.61 -1.94 -2.79
N ASP A 142 -4.22 -2.47 -1.74
CA ASP A 142 -5.66 -2.39 -1.49
C ASP A 142 -6.16 -0.94 -1.34
N VAL A 143 -5.37 -0.04 -0.76
CA VAL A 143 -5.67 1.39 -0.70
C VAL A 143 -5.83 1.97 -2.11
N ILE A 144 -4.90 1.65 -3.02
CA ILE A 144 -4.95 2.16 -4.40
C ILE A 144 -6.13 1.57 -5.16
N ILE A 145 -6.34 0.25 -5.06
CA ILE A 145 -7.46 -0.43 -5.70
C ILE A 145 -8.78 0.18 -5.23
N ASN A 146 -8.98 0.29 -3.91
CA ASN A 146 -10.21 0.86 -3.34
C ASN A 146 -10.42 2.30 -3.78
N MET A 147 -9.36 3.12 -3.77
CA MET A 147 -9.44 4.49 -4.26
C MET A 147 -9.89 4.55 -5.73
N TRP A 148 -9.37 3.68 -6.59
CA TRP A 148 -9.74 3.65 -8.01
C TRP A 148 -11.12 3.06 -8.25
N VAL A 149 -11.51 1.99 -7.56
CA VAL A 149 -12.90 1.47 -7.59
C VAL A 149 -13.88 2.60 -7.30
N GLU A 150 -13.62 3.40 -6.27
CA GLU A 150 -14.51 4.48 -5.86
C GLU A 150 -14.47 5.72 -6.77
N LEU A 151 -13.30 6.13 -7.25
CA LEU A 151 -13.15 7.32 -8.12
C LEU A 151 -13.53 7.06 -9.58
N HIS A 152 -13.36 5.83 -10.04
CA HIS A 152 -13.39 5.51 -11.45
C HIS A 152 -14.50 4.53 -11.81
N ASP A 153 -15.32 4.11 -10.83
CA ASP A 153 -16.39 3.12 -11.00
C ASP A 153 -15.85 1.85 -11.71
N LEU A 154 -14.70 1.37 -11.24
CA LEU A 154 -14.03 0.17 -11.73
C LEU A 154 -14.37 -1.04 -10.84
N ASP A 155 -14.32 -2.24 -11.39
CA ASP A 155 -14.15 -3.46 -10.58
C ASP A 155 -12.69 -3.63 -10.12
N GLU A 156 -12.49 -4.48 -9.12
CA GLU A 156 -11.17 -4.69 -8.51
C GLU A 156 -10.18 -5.30 -9.50
N GLU A 157 -10.63 -6.22 -10.34
CA GLU A 157 -9.83 -6.90 -11.35
C GLU A 157 -9.28 -5.92 -12.39
N THR A 158 -10.12 -4.98 -12.83
CA THR A 158 -9.72 -3.91 -13.76
C THR A 158 -8.76 -2.95 -13.08
N ALA A 159 -9.01 -2.54 -11.83
CA ALA A 159 -8.09 -1.68 -11.08
C ALA A 159 -6.72 -2.34 -10.88
N PHE A 160 -6.70 -3.65 -10.58
CA PHE A 160 -5.48 -4.44 -10.45
C PHE A 160 -4.74 -4.59 -11.79
N SER A 161 -5.45 -4.82 -12.89
CA SER A 161 -4.87 -4.86 -14.24
C SER A 161 -4.18 -3.54 -14.61
N ILE A 162 -4.79 -2.41 -14.27
CA ILE A 162 -4.18 -1.07 -14.45
C ILE A 162 -2.91 -0.93 -13.61
N LEU A 163 -2.88 -1.42 -12.37
CA LEU A 163 -1.67 -1.41 -11.54
C LEU A 163 -0.52 -2.20 -12.17
N LEU A 164 -0.81 -3.39 -12.70
CA LEU A 164 0.17 -4.21 -13.42
C LEU A 164 0.69 -3.49 -14.67
N ASP A 165 -0.22 -2.90 -15.46
CA ASP A 165 0.16 -2.18 -16.67
C ASP A 165 1.08 -0.97 -16.39
N LEU A 166 0.80 -0.23 -15.32
CA LEU A 166 1.66 0.85 -14.85
C LEU A 166 3.00 0.33 -14.34
N SER A 167 3.02 -0.80 -13.64
CA SER A 167 4.25 -1.46 -13.19
C SER A 167 5.13 -1.90 -14.36
N ASP A 168 4.54 -2.55 -15.36
CA ASP A 168 5.24 -3.04 -16.57
C ASP A 168 5.85 -1.88 -17.38
N LYS A 169 5.18 -0.72 -17.35
CA LYS A 169 5.66 0.54 -17.94
C LYS A 169 6.63 1.31 -17.04
N ASN A 170 7.01 0.76 -15.89
CA ASN A 170 7.91 1.37 -14.89
C ASN A 170 7.41 2.74 -14.37
N LEU A 171 6.09 2.94 -14.33
CA LEU A 171 5.43 4.14 -13.80
C LEU A 171 5.08 4.02 -12.30
N LEU A 172 5.25 2.82 -11.75
CA LEU A 172 5.26 2.50 -10.32
C LEU A 172 6.07 1.22 -10.10
N THR A 173 6.30 0.86 -8.85
CA THR A 173 6.93 -0.40 -8.47
C THR A 173 6.03 -1.15 -7.51
N LEU A 174 5.75 -2.42 -7.82
CA LEU A 174 5.10 -3.33 -6.89
C LEU A 174 6.16 -4.01 -6.03
N VAL A 175 6.08 -3.79 -4.73
CA VAL A 175 6.99 -4.36 -3.73
C VAL A 175 6.20 -5.35 -2.90
N LYS A 176 6.67 -6.59 -2.88
CA LYS A 176 6.13 -7.63 -2.00
C LYS A 176 6.90 -7.64 -0.70
N ASP A 177 6.22 -7.91 0.40
CA ASP A 177 6.92 -8.14 1.66
C ASP A 177 7.60 -9.53 1.64
N PRO A 178 8.94 -9.59 1.77
CA PRO A 178 9.69 -10.84 1.63
C PRO A 178 9.39 -11.87 2.73
N ARG A 179 8.81 -11.46 3.86
CA ARG A 179 8.40 -12.37 4.94
C ARG A 179 7.31 -13.36 4.52
N PHE A 180 6.60 -13.08 3.42
CA PHE A 180 5.45 -13.86 2.94
C PHE A 180 5.82 -14.93 1.89
N GLY A 181 7.11 -15.08 1.54
CA GLY A 181 7.59 -16.05 0.55
C GLY A 181 7.31 -15.60 -0.90
N ALA A 182 8.21 -15.96 -1.83
CA ALA A 182 8.21 -15.41 -3.20
C ALA A 182 7.04 -15.88 -4.09
N LEU A 183 6.40 -17.02 -3.80
CA LEU A 183 5.43 -17.64 -4.71
C LEU A 183 3.94 -17.35 -4.39
N TYR A 184 3.56 -16.99 -3.16
CA TYR A 184 2.14 -16.84 -2.79
C TYR A 184 1.89 -15.68 -1.85
N THR A 185 1.91 -14.48 -2.43
CA THR A 185 1.40 -13.25 -1.80
C THR A 185 -0.03 -13.03 -2.27
N GLY A 186 -0.98 -12.95 -1.34
CA GLY A 186 -2.28 -12.35 -1.65
C GLY A 186 -2.10 -10.88 -2.01
N TYR A 187 -3.12 -10.26 -2.61
CA TYR A 187 -3.06 -8.83 -2.94
C TYR A 187 -2.77 -7.95 -1.70
N TYR A 188 -3.17 -8.43 -0.52
CA TYR A 188 -2.95 -7.82 0.80
C TYR A 188 -1.47 -7.71 1.23
N ASP A 189 -0.55 -8.46 0.61
CA ASP A 189 0.87 -8.48 1.00
C ASP A 189 1.75 -7.69 0.00
N THR A 190 1.11 -6.90 -0.85
CA THR A 190 1.75 -6.10 -1.90
C THR A 190 1.61 -4.60 -1.59
N PHE A 191 2.69 -3.86 -1.80
CA PHE A 191 2.75 -2.43 -1.66
C PHE A 191 3.10 -1.78 -3.00
N VAL A 192 2.48 -0.64 -3.28
CA VAL A 192 2.82 0.24 -4.38
C VAL A 192 3.84 1.27 -3.87
N MET A 193 4.94 1.42 -4.61
CA MET A 193 5.88 2.52 -4.44
C MET A 193 5.91 3.34 -5.73
N GLN A 194 5.83 4.66 -5.60
CA GLN A 194 6.03 5.58 -6.71
C GLN A 194 7.35 6.33 -6.50
N HIS A 195 8.17 6.41 -7.54
CA HIS A 195 9.41 7.18 -7.49
C HIS A 195 9.11 8.69 -7.44
N ASP A 196 9.86 9.46 -6.66
CA ASP A 196 9.63 10.91 -6.46
C ASP A 196 9.46 11.68 -7.77
N VAL A 197 10.32 11.47 -8.76
CA VAL A 197 10.20 12.05 -10.12
C VAL A 197 8.85 11.76 -10.80
N LEU A 198 8.29 10.56 -10.62
CA LEU A 198 6.99 10.17 -11.19
C LEU A 198 5.84 10.81 -10.41
N ARG A 199 5.99 10.97 -9.10
CA ARG A 199 5.06 11.72 -8.27
C ARG A 199 5.06 13.20 -8.66
N ASP A 200 6.22 13.81 -8.81
CA ASP A 200 6.39 15.20 -9.27
C ASP A 200 5.80 15.41 -10.66
N LEU A 201 5.95 14.43 -11.55
CA LEU A 201 5.28 14.44 -12.85
C LEU A 201 3.75 14.42 -12.70
N ALA A 202 3.21 13.52 -11.87
CA ALA A 202 1.77 13.47 -11.61
C ALA A 202 1.23 14.78 -11.01
N LEU A 203 1.96 15.38 -10.07
CA LEU A 203 1.63 16.67 -9.46
C LEU A 203 1.69 17.82 -10.49
N SER A 204 2.78 17.94 -11.25
CA SER A 204 2.94 19.00 -12.24
C SER A 204 1.87 18.96 -13.33
N LEU A 205 1.49 17.77 -13.79
CA LEU A 205 0.38 17.57 -14.73
C LEU A 205 -0.97 17.92 -14.11
N SER A 206 -1.15 17.63 -12.82
CA SER A 206 -2.38 17.92 -12.07
C SER A 206 -2.51 19.40 -11.68
N TYR A 207 -1.40 20.15 -11.62
CA TYR A 207 -1.35 21.53 -11.13
C TYR A 207 -1.56 22.60 -12.20
N ARG A 208 -1.81 22.21 -13.46
CA ARG A 208 -2.05 23.15 -14.54
C ARG A 208 -3.35 23.92 -14.32
N GLY A 209 -3.28 25.26 -14.35
CA GLY A 209 -4.43 26.16 -14.21
C GLY A 209 -4.76 26.58 -12.78
N LYS A 210 -5.91 27.25 -12.61
CA LYS A 210 -6.40 27.76 -11.32
C LYS A 210 -6.63 26.62 -10.33
N ILE A 211 -6.23 26.81 -9.07
CA ILE A 211 -6.28 25.79 -8.02
C ILE A 211 -7.69 25.22 -7.79
N ASN A 212 -8.72 26.07 -7.74
CA ASN A 212 -10.13 25.68 -7.56
C ASN A 212 -10.70 24.86 -8.72
N ARG A 213 -10.02 24.81 -9.87
CA ARG A 213 -10.45 24.07 -11.07
C ARG A 213 -9.72 22.74 -11.24
N ARG A 214 -8.72 22.45 -10.41
CA ARG A 214 -7.94 21.20 -10.50
C ARG A 214 -8.82 20.02 -10.09
N LYS A 215 -8.71 18.90 -10.82
CA LYS A 215 -9.38 17.63 -10.46
C LYS A 215 -8.77 16.98 -9.22
N ARG A 216 -7.51 17.28 -8.93
CA ARG A 216 -6.74 16.75 -7.79
C ARG A 216 -6.15 17.93 -7.03
N LEU A 217 -6.40 17.98 -5.73
CA LEU A 217 -5.81 18.96 -4.84
C LEU A 217 -4.99 18.21 -3.80
N SER A 218 -3.67 18.21 -3.99
CA SER A 218 -2.74 17.51 -3.10
C SER A 218 -1.74 18.50 -2.55
N MET A 219 -1.28 18.35 -1.31
CA MET A 219 -0.15 19.13 -0.81
C MET A 219 1.15 18.61 -1.45
N PRO A 220 1.94 19.46 -2.12
CA PRO A 220 3.15 19.01 -2.83
C PRO A 220 4.26 18.59 -1.86
N LYS A 221 4.31 19.23 -0.69
CA LYS A 221 5.31 18.97 0.34
C LYS A 221 4.61 18.84 1.68
N ARG A 222 5.27 18.14 2.59
CA ARG A 222 4.87 18.06 3.98
C ARG A 222 5.09 19.41 4.65
N GLU A 223 4.01 20.03 5.10
CA GLU A 223 4.03 21.27 5.86
C GLU A 223 3.30 21.08 7.19
N LEU A 224 3.50 22.00 8.14
CA LEU A 224 2.81 21.95 9.43
C LEU A 224 1.36 22.43 9.32
N PHE A 225 1.08 23.32 8.37
CA PHE A 225 -0.21 24.01 8.20
C PHE A 225 -0.65 23.96 6.73
N LEU A 226 -1.89 24.38 6.47
CA LEU A 226 -2.42 24.48 5.10
C LEU A 226 -1.65 25.52 4.26
N PRO A 227 -1.44 25.28 2.95
CA PRO A 227 -0.75 26.23 2.09
C PRO A 227 -1.50 27.57 1.98
N ARG A 228 -0.78 28.69 2.12
CA ARG A 228 -1.36 30.05 2.00
C ARG A 228 -2.06 30.30 0.66
N GLU A 229 -1.66 29.61 -0.40
CA GLU A 229 -2.32 29.70 -1.71
C GLU A 229 -3.77 29.20 -1.66
N TRP A 230 -4.04 28.17 -0.84
CA TRP A 230 -5.38 27.61 -0.66
C TRP A 230 -6.24 28.61 0.11
N GLU A 231 -5.70 29.22 1.18
CA GLU A 231 -6.40 30.27 1.91
C GLU A 231 -6.81 31.45 1.01
N ARG A 232 -5.88 31.91 0.15
CA ARG A 232 -6.13 33.03 -0.79
C ARG A 232 -7.16 32.71 -1.86
N SER A 233 -7.38 31.44 -2.15
CA SER A 233 -8.29 30.98 -3.19
C SER A 233 -9.59 30.41 -2.59
N ASN A 234 -9.87 30.69 -1.31
CA ASN A 234 -11.05 30.18 -0.62
C ASN A 234 -12.33 31.00 -0.90
N ASP A 235 -12.30 31.90 -1.87
CA ASP A 235 -13.43 32.70 -2.34
C ASP A 235 -14.40 31.91 -3.23
N GLU A 236 -13.93 30.82 -3.87
CA GLU A 236 -14.74 29.91 -4.68
C GLU A 236 -14.56 28.45 -4.23
N PRO A 237 -15.55 27.56 -4.44
CA PRO A 237 -15.40 26.13 -4.12
C PRO A 237 -14.32 25.41 -4.94
N TYR A 238 -13.68 24.41 -4.34
CA TYR A 238 -12.69 23.56 -4.98
C TYR A 238 -13.35 22.40 -5.75
N ASN A 239 -13.12 22.32 -7.06
CA ASN A 239 -13.66 21.27 -7.92
C ASN A 239 -12.91 19.93 -7.86
N ALA A 240 -12.01 19.77 -6.88
CA ALA A 240 -11.22 18.56 -6.72
C ALA A 240 -12.12 17.35 -6.42
N ARG A 241 -11.80 16.23 -7.08
CA ARG A 241 -12.36 14.90 -6.82
C ARG A 241 -11.51 14.14 -5.80
N VAL A 242 -10.20 14.34 -5.86
CA VAL A 242 -9.22 13.80 -4.90
C VAL A 242 -8.63 14.96 -4.12
N VAL A 243 -8.71 14.87 -2.80
CA VAL A 243 -8.11 15.85 -1.89
C VAL A 243 -7.10 15.11 -1.01
N SER A 244 -5.85 15.53 -1.01
CA SER A 244 -4.81 14.99 -0.14
C SER A 244 -4.14 16.10 0.65
N ILE A 245 -4.26 16.01 1.97
CA ILE A 245 -3.79 17.02 2.92
C ILE A 245 -2.72 16.37 3.78
N GLN A 246 -1.60 17.08 3.92
CA GLN A 246 -0.48 16.64 4.72
C GLN A 246 -0.07 17.72 5.74
N THR A 247 -0.42 17.53 7.01
CA THR A 247 -0.29 18.55 8.07
C THR A 247 0.46 18.02 9.30
N GLY A 248 0.75 18.91 10.25
CA GLY A 248 1.25 18.56 11.58
C GLY A 248 0.10 18.39 12.57
N GLU A 249 0.26 18.98 13.75
CA GLU A 249 -0.84 19.17 14.70
C GLU A 249 -1.87 20.14 14.13
N MET A 250 -3.16 19.81 14.27
CA MET A 250 -4.27 20.62 13.79
C MET A 250 -5.39 20.63 14.82
N ASN A 251 -5.81 21.82 15.24
CA ASN A 251 -6.98 22.05 16.07
C ASN A 251 -8.13 22.60 15.21
N GLU A 252 -9.34 22.71 15.79
CA GLU A 252 -10.53 23.19 15.07
C GLU A 252 -10.33 24.57 14.40
N MET A 253 -9.60 25.47 15.06
CA MET A 253 -9.34 26.84 14.58
C MET A 253 -8.28 26.92 13.48
N ASP A 254 -7.47 25.88 13.29
CA ASP A 254 -6.42 25.84 12.26
C ASP A 254 -7.00 25.47 10.89
N TRP A 255 -8.20 24.90 10.86
CA TRP A 255 -8.89 24.53 9.63
C TRP A 255 -9.54 25.74 8.97
N ILE A 256 -9.26 25.90 7.68
CA ILE A 256 -9.94 26.86 6.82
C ILE A 256 -11.30 26.27 6.42
N ASP A 257 -12.36 27.09 6.38
CA ASP A 257 -13.68 26.66 5.92
C ASP A 257 -13.69 26.48 4.39
N MET A 258 -13.16 25.34 3.94
CA MET A 258 -13.02 24.99 2.53
C MET A 258 -14.25 24.22 2.01
N GLU A 259 -14.62 24.43 0.75
CA GLU A 259 -15.73 23.71 0.11
C GLU A 259 -15.25 22.77 -1.00
N PHE A 260 -15.62 21.49 -0.90
CA PHE A 260 -15.25 20.44 -1.86
C PHE A 260 -16.48 19.72 -2.44
N PRO A 261 -17.33 20.39 -3.25
CA PRO A 261 -18.61 19.84 -3.73
C PRO A 261 -18.49 18.63 -4.66
N LYS A 262 -17.28 18.32 -5.14
CA LYS A 262 -16.99 17.21 -6.05
C LYS A 262 -16.07 16.15 -5.47
N ALA A 263 -15.61 16.31 -4.22
CA ALA A 263 -14.66 15.37 -3.64
C ALA A 263 -15.32 14.02 -3.37
N GLU A 264 -14.64 12.99 -3.85
CA GLU A 264 -15.00 11.58 -3.75
C GLU A 264 -13.97 10.82 -2.91
N VAL A 265 -12.73 11.32 -2.84
CA VAL A 265 -11.66 10.78 -2.01
C VAL A 265 -11.01 11.89 -1.20
N LEU A 266 -10.83 11.62 0.10
CA LEU A 266 -10.07 12.45 1.02
C LEU A 266 -8.97 11.62 1.67
N ILE A 267 -7.73 12.09 1.57
CA ILE A 267 -6.56 11.51 2.22
C ILE A 267 -6.04 12.54 3.22
N LEU A 268 -6.06 12.20 4.50
CA LEU A 268 -5.49 12.99 5.58
C LEU A 268 -4.24 12.29 6.07
N ASN A 269 -3.08 12.87 5.79
CA ASN A 269 -1.81 12.46 6.34
C ASN A 269 -1.38 13.47 7.39
N PHE A 270 -1.04 13.02 8.59
CA PHE A 270 -0.47 13.90 9.60
C PHE A 270 0.61 13.20 10.39
N SER A 271 1.32 13.94 11.23
CA SER A 271 2.12 13.33 12.30
C SER A 271 2.08 14.25 13.50
N SER A 272 1.26 13.86 14.45
CA SER A 272 1.00 14.61 15.66
C SER A 272 0.41 13.64 16.69
N ASP A 273 0.46 14.04 17.95
CA ASP A 273 -0.21 13.33 19.05
C ASP A 273 -1.59 13.93 19.34
N ASN A 274 -1.91 15.06 18.71
CA ASN A 274 -3.19 15.76 18.77
C ASN A 274 -3.63 16.14 17.34
N TYR A 275 -4.85 15.77 16.95
CA TYR A 275 -5.36 16.05 15.61
C TYR A 275 -6.88 16.03 15.58
N VAL A 276 -7.47 17.18 15.27
CA VAL A 276 -8.91 17.34 15.03
C VAL A 276 -9.17 17.16 13.54
N LEU A 277 -10.14 16.32 13.18
CA LEU A 277 -10.55 16.15 11.79
C LEU A 277 -11.10 17.46 11.21
N PRO A 278 -10.86 17.75 9.91
CA PRO A 278 -11.35 18.98 9.31
C PRO A 278 -12.88 19.08 9.36
N PRO A 279 -13.47 20.18 9.92
CA PRO A 279 -14.91 20.34 10.01
C PRO A 279 -15.63 20.33 8.65
N PHE A 280 -14.94 20.74 7.58
CA PHE A 280 -15.50 20.75 6.23
C PHE A 280 -15.84 19.34 5.70
N ILE A 281 -15.33 18.26 6.32
CA ILE A 281 -15.70 16.88 5.94
C ILE A 281 -17.21 16.71 5.97
N ALA A 282 -17.90 17.33 6.92
CA ALA A 282 -19.36 17.27 7.04
C ALA A 282 -20.10 17.83 5.81
N LYS A 283 -19.43 18.66 4.99
CA LYS A 283 -19.96 19.24 3.73
C LYS A 283 -19.64 18.37 2.50
N MET A 284 -18.80 17.33 2.62
CA MET A 284 -18.34 16.49 1.52
C MET A 284 -19.34 15.37 1.18
N GLY A 285 -20.57 15.73 0.78
CA GLY A 285 -21.66 14.78 0.53
C GLY A 285 -21.48 13.80 -0.65
N LYS A 286 -20.35 13.88 -1.38
CA LYS A 286 -19.96 12.93 -2.43
C LYS A 286 -18.81 12.00 -2.03
N LEU A 287 -18.27 12.15 -0.82
CA LEU A 287 -17.15 11.37 -0.34
C LEU A 287 -17.51 9.87 -0.33
N ARG A 288 -16.65 9.07 -0.98
CA ARG A 288 -16.77 7.62 -1.13
C ARG A 288 -15.64 6.89 -0.40
N ALA A 289 -14.42 7.44 -0.38
CA ALA A 289 -13.30 6.91 0.40
C ALA A 289 -12.66 7.97 1.29
N LEU A 290 -12.37 7.58 2.53
CA LEU A 290 -11.65 8.40 3.50
C LEU A 290 -10.45 7.63 4.06
N LEU A 291 -9.27 8.22 3.94
CA LEU A 291 -8.04 7.69 4.52
C LEU A 291 -7.55 8.66 5.59
N VAL A 292 -7.33 8.16 6.80
CA VAL A 292 -6.80 8.93 7.93
C VAL A 292 -5.54 8.22 8.43
N ILE A 293 -4.38 8.82 8.14
CA ILE A 293 -3.07 8.21 8.32
C ILE A 293 -2.23 9.09 9.24
N ASN A 294 -2.01 8.60 10.46
CA ASN A 294 -1.08 9.20 11.39
C ASN A 294 0.31 8.57 11.25
N ASN A 295 1.27 9.34 10.76
CA ASN A 295 2.68 8.96 10.67
C ASN A 295 3.49 9.39 11.93
N GLY A 296 2.80 9.74 13.02
CA GLY A 296 3.38 10.07 14.32
C GLY A 296 3.81 8.84 15.11
N MET A 297 4.39 9.08 16.29
CA MET A 297 4.89 8.00 17.17
C MET A 297 3.81 7.46 18.11
N PHE A 298 2.75 8.22 18.35
CA PHE A 298 1.67 7.87 19.27
C PHE A 298 0.34 7.83 18.55
N HIS A 299 -0.61 7.07 19.11
CA HIS A 299 -1.95 6.95 18.57
C HIS A 299 -2.72 8.24 18.86
N VAL A 300 -3.50 8.71 17.89
CA VAL A 300 -4.33 9.91 18.06
C VAL A 300 -5.79 9.54 18.29
N ARG A 301 -6.41 10.20 19.28
CA ARG A 301 -7.87 10.13 19.45
C ARG A 301 -8.49 11.09 18.48
N LEU A 302 -9.19 10.55 17.49
CA LEU A 302 -9.99 11.35 16.58
C LEU A 302 -11.25 11.78 17.35
N GLU A 303 -11.26 13.03 17.81
CA GLU A 303 -12.43 13.64 18.43
C GLU A 303 -13.51 13.91 17.38
N ASP A 304 -14.77 13.76 17.79
CA ASP A 304 -15.96 14.18 17.06
C ASP A 304 -16.21 13.54 15.67
N PHE A 305 -16.63 12.27 15.66
CA PHE A 305 -17.19 11.62 14.46
C PHE A 305 -18.55 12.18 14.02
N SER A 306 -19.13 13.21 14.67
CA SER A 306 -20.40 13.80 14.24
C SER A 306 -20.36 14.30 12.79
N SER A 307 -19.18 14.70 12.32
CA SER A 307 -18.93 15.08 10.92
C SER A 307 -19.27 13.97 9.91
N PHE A 308 -19.31 12.71 10.34
CA PHE A 308 -19.64 11.57 9.48
C PHE A 308 -21.15 11.39 9.25
N THR A 309 -22.00 12.08 10.01
CA THR A 309 -23.46 12.00 9.87
C THR A 309 -23.96 12.28 8.45
N ASN A 310 -23.29 13.17 7.72
CA ASN A 310 -23.66 13.57 6.36
C ASN A 310 -22.96 12.75 5.27
N LEU A 311 -22.05 11.83 5.62
CA LEU A 311 -21.26 11.04 4.69
C LEU A 311 -22.01 9.80 4.18
N SER A 312 -23.24 10.01 3.70
CA SER A 312 -24.13 8.92 3.26
C SER A 312 -23.58 8.10 2.08
N LYS A 313 -22.58 8.58 1.35
CA LYS A 313 -21.96 7.87 0.21
C LYS A 313 -20.63 7.19 0.55
N LEU A 314 -20.16 7.30 1.79
CA LEU A 314 -18.89 6.71 2.20
C LEU A 314 -18.99 5.18 2.11
N ARG A 315 -18.09 4.58 1.34
CA ARG A 315 -17.99 3.13 1.09
C ARG A 315 -16.69 2.54 1.64
N SER A 316 -15.62 3.32 1.71
CA SER A 316 -14.33 2.86 2.22
C SER A 316 -13.79 3.79 3.30
N LEU A 317 -13.35 3.20 4.42
CA LEU A 317 -12.71 3.91 5.52
C LEU A 317 -11.41 3.21 5.91
N TRP A 318 -10.30 3.93 5.80
CA TRP A 318 -8.98 3.50 6.21
C TRP A 318 -8.51 4.34 7.40
N LEU A 319 -8.18 3.68 8.50
CA LEU A 319 -7.65 4.31 9.70
C LEU A 319 -6.29 3.69 10.05
N GLU A 320 -5.29 4.53 10.24
CA GLU A 320 -3.94 4.10 10.57
C GLU A 320 -3.36 4.88 11.76
N MET A 321 -2.86 4.15 12.76
CA MET A 321 -2.21 4.69 13.96
C MET A 321 -3.11 5.67 14.75
N VAL A 322 -4.39 5.30 14.92
CA VAL A 322 -5.40 6.07 15.66
C VAL A 322 -6.13 5.19 16.69
N TYR A 323 -6.79 5.83 17.65
CA TYR A 323 -7.81 5.15 18.46
C TYR A 323 -9.09 5.02 17.64
N VAL A 324 -9.64 3.80 17.56
CA VAL A 324 -10.92 3.58 16.90
C VAL A 324 -12.00 4.30 17.72
N PRO A 325 -12.73 5.24 17.12
CA PRO A 325 -13.76 6.00 17.82
C PRO A 325 -14.93 5.11 18.25
N ARG A 326 -15.57 5.46 19.35
CA ARG A 326 -16.92 4.95 19.64
C ARG A 326 -17.93 5.74 18.82
N SER A 327 -18.26 5.24 17.63
CA SER A 327 -19.32 5.84 16.80
C SER A 327 -20.66 5.15 17.05
N THR A 328 -21.68 5.93 17.35
CA THR A 328 -23.09 5.50 17.29
C THR A 328 -23.72 5.83 15.94
N ILE A 329 -22.97 6.47 15.03
CA ILE A 329 -23.47 6.94 13.74
C ILE A 329 -23.47 5.76 12.77
N PRO A 330 -24.64 5.38 12.23
CA PRO A 330 -24.73 4.31 11.26
C PRO A 330 -24.05 4.68 9.94
N LEU A 331 -22.95 4.02 9.60
CA LEU A 331 -22.27 4.12 8.31
C LEU A 331 -22.86 3.08 7.35
N LYS A 332 -24.13 3.27 7.01
CA LYS A 332 -24.95 2.27 6.31
C LYS A 332 -24.42 1.83 4.96
N ASN A 333 -23.65 2.67 4.27
CA ASN A 333 -23.11 2.36 2.95
C ASN A 333 -21.63 1.95 2.98
N LEU A 334 -21.03 1.86 4.17
CA LEU A 334 -19.65 1.42 4.31
C LEU A 334 -19.55 -0.05 3.92
N GLN A 335 -18.67 -0.34 2.97
CA GLN A 335 -18.37 -1.65 2.41
C GLN A 335 -17.00 -2.14 2.89
N LYS A 336 -16.01 -1.25 3.01
CA LYS A 336 -14.65 -1.60 3.41
C LYS A 336 -14.18 -0.81 4.63
N LEU A 337 -13.69 -1.51 5.63
CA LEU A 337 -13.09 -0.93 6.84
C LEU A 337 -11.70 -1.54 7.08
N SER A 338 -10.68 -0.69 7.07
CA SER A 338 -9.30 -1.08 7.36
C SER A 338 -8.79 -0.36 8.60
N LEU A 339 -8.32 -1.12 9.58
CA LEU A 339 -7.79 -0.66 10.86
C LEU A 339 -6.35 -1.14 11.00
N ILE A 340 -5.38 -0.24 10.79
CA ILE A 340 -3.96 -0.59 10.74
C ILE A 340 -3.22 0.11 11.89
N PHE A 341 -2.45 -0.63 12.69
CA PHE A 341 -1.78 -0.08 13.90
C PHE A 341 -2.75 0.69 14.82
N CYS A 342 -4.02 0.30 14.86
CA CYS A 342 -5.04 1.04 15.61
C CYS A 342 -5.19 0.48 17.03
N ARG A 343 -5.69 1.33 17.94
CA ARG A 343 -6.15 0.92 19.27
C ARG A 343 -7.65 0.77 19.28
N ILE A 344 -8.11 -0.47 19.40
CA ILE A 344 -9.53 -0.85 19.27
C ILE A 344 -10.19 -0.95 20.65
N ASN A 345 -9.45 -1.37 21.68
CA ASN A 345 -10.01 -1.91 22.92
C ASN A 345 -9.94 -0.93 24.11
N THR A 346 -9.95 0.38 23.88
CA THR A 346 -9.93 1.35 24.98
C THR A 346 -11.31 1.48 25.65
N GLY A 347 -11.58 0.57 26.59
CA GLY A 347 -12.56 0.75 27.66
C GLY A 347 -13.71 -0.26 27.66
N VAL A 348 -13.81 -0.99 28.78
CA VAL A 348 -14.85 -1.93 29.19
C VAL A 348 -16.27 -1.42 28.91
N ASP A 349 -16.88 -1.92 27.84
CA ASP A 349 -18.22 -2.57 27.73
C ASP A 349 -18.53 -2.78 26.24
N GLN A 350 -17.81 -3.69 25.58
CA GLN A 350 -18.01 -4.01 24.15
C GLN A 350 -19.29 -4.82 23.86
N THR A 351 -20.16 -4.99 24.86
CA THR A 351 -21.34 -5.88 24.79
C THR A 351 -22.62 -5.18 24.32
N THR A 352 -22.61 -3.86 24.07
CA THR A 352 -23.86 -3.10 23.83
C THR A 352 -24.03 -2.49 22.43
N LEU A 353 -22.98 -2.46 21.59
CA LEU A 353 -23.08 -1.92 20.23
C LEU A 353 -23.27 -3.05 19.21
N ASP A 354 -24.47 -3.09 18.64
CA ASP A 354 -24.78 -3.98 17.52
C ASP A 354 -24.09 -3.48 16.26
N MET A 355 -22.98 -4.14 15.90
CA MET A 355 -22.18 -3.84 14.72
C MET A 355 -23.00 -3.87 13.43
N ASN A 356 -24.06 -4.68 13.37
CA ASN A 356 -24.96 -4.73 12.22
C ASN A 356 -25.79 -3.44 12.06
N LEU A 357 -26.07 -2.72 13.16
CA LEU A 357 -26.75 -1.41 13.08
C LEU A 357 -25.81 -0.32 12.56
N ILE A 358 -24.52 -0.44 12.83
CA ILE A 358 -23.51 0.56 12.45
C ILE A 358 -23.04 0.31 11.01
N PHE A 359 -22.76 -0.94 10.66
CA PHE A 359 -22.10 -1.36 9.42
C PHE A 359 -22.89 -2.47 8.68
N PRO A 360 -24.19 -2.27 8.35
CA PRO A 360 -25.03 -3.33 7.79
C PRO A 360 -24.58 -3.88 6.43
N ASN A 361 -23.82 -3.09 5.65
CA ASN A 361 -23.38 -3.43 4.30
C ASN A 361 -21.87 -3.64 4.19
N LEU A 362 -21.18 -3.83 5.32
CA LEU A 362 -19.74 -4.04 5.33
C LEU A 362 -19.42 -5.42 4.73
N SER A 363 -18.69 -5.41 3.62
CA SER A 363 -18.23 -6.59 2.90
C SER A 363 -16.82 -6.99 3.31
N ASP A 364 -15.96 -6.03 3.64
CA ASP A 364 -14.54 -6.28 3.90
C ASP A 364 -14.08 -5.61 5.20
N LEU A 365 -13.53 -6.42 6.10
CA LEU A 365 -12.92 -5.97 7.34
C LEU A 365 -11.45 -6.40 7.37
N THR A 366 -10.56 -5.42 7.42
CA THR A 366 -9.12 -5.63 7.62
C THR A 366 -8.68 -5.04 8.96
N ILE A 367 -8.02 -5.85 9.78
CA ILE A 367 -7.39 -5.43 11.03
C ILE A 367 -5.94 -5.91 11.00
N ASP A 368 -4.99 -4.97 11.06
CA ASP A 368 -3.57 -5.29 10.97
C ASP A 368 -2.77 -4.58 12.07
N HIS A 369 -1.82 -5.28 12.69
CA HIS A 369 -0.93 -4.76 13.74
C HIS A 369 -1.67 -4.06 14.91
N CYS A 370 -2.85 -4.55 15.29
CA CYS A 370 -3.63 -3.99 16.40
C CYS A 370 -3.33 -4.71 17.73
N ASP A 371 -2.34 -4.21 18.46
CA ASP A 371 -1.78 -4.84 19.67
C ASP A 371 -2.70 -4.84 20.91
N ASP A 372 -3.92 -4.30 20.86
CA ASP A 372 -4.91 -4.39 21.95
C ASP A 372 -6.15 -5.22 21.60
N LEU A 373 -6.20 -5.79 20.40
CA LEU A 373 -7.25 -6.71 20.00
C LEU A 373 -7.04 -8.07 20.66
N VAL A 374 -7.93 -8.43 21.60
CA VAL A 374 -7.90 -9.72 22.31
C VAL A 374 -8.93 -10.70 21.74
N GLU A 375 -10.10 -10.17 21.35
CA GLU A 375 -11.18 -10.93 20.73
C GLU A 375 -11.96 -10.01 19.79
N LEU A 376 -12.63 -10.59 18.80
CA LEU A 376 -13.63 -9.87 18.03
C LEU A 376 -14.96 -9.84 18.79
N PRO A 377 -15.72 -8.73 18.73
CA PRO A 377 -17.03 -8.67 19.36
C PRO A 377 -17.98 -9.69 18.72
N SER A 378 -18.75 -10.41 19.53
CA SER A 378 -19.70 -11.44 19.03
C SER A 378 -20.77 -10.87 18.09
N THR A 379 -20.99 -9.55 18.10
CA THR A 379 -21.91 -8.85 17.20
C THR A 379 -21.39 -8.78 15.76
N ILE A 380 -20.10 -9.07 15.50
CA ILE A 380 -19.56 -9.16 14.13
C ILE A 380 -20.30 -10.20 13.29
N SER A 381 -20.72 -11.31 13.91
CA SER A 381 -21.53 -12.36 13.29
C SER A 381 -22.91 -11.88 12.81
N GLY A 382 -23.35 -10.69 13.22
CA GLY A 382 -24.58 -10.06 12.74
C GLY A 382 -24.44 -9.40 11.37
N ILE A 383 -23.22 -9.11 10.91
CA ILE A 383 -22.96 -8.47 9.61
C ILE A 383 -22.93 -9.54 8.51
N THR A 384 -24.11 -9.99 8.09
CA THR A 384 -24.25 -11.09 7.12
C THR A 384 -23.76 -10.74 5.71
N SER A 385 -23.41 -9.48 5.47
CA SER A 385 -22.84 -8.97 4.22
C SER A 385 -21.32 -9.16 4.10
N LEU A 386 -20.64 -9.54 5.19
CA LEU A 386 -19.19 -9.77 5.18
C LEU A 386 -18.81 -10.92 4.24
N ASN A 387 -17.94 -10.61 3.29
CA ASN A 387 -17.28 -11.53 2.36
C ASN A 387 -15.81 -11.74 2.76
N SER A 388 -15.17 -10.61 3.10
CA SER A 388 -13.82 -10.36 3.58
C SER A 388 -13.61 -10.27 5.10
N ILE A 389 -12.91 -11.19 5.78
CA ILE A 389 -12.30 -10.90 7.11
C ILE A 389 -10.81 -11.22 7.08
N SER A 390 -9.98 -10.22 7.32
CA SER A 390 -8.53 -10.35 7.46
C SER A 390 -8.04 -9.74 8.77
N ILE A 391 -7.48 -10.57 9.66
CA ILE A 391 -6.87 -10.17 10.92
C ILE A 391 -5.42 -10.63 10.89
N THR A 392 -4.50 -9.68 10.89
CA THR A 392 -3.08 -9.95 10.66
C THR A 392 -2.22 -9.27 11.72
N ASN A 393 -1.13 -9.93 12.13
CA ASN A 393 -0.16 -9.40 13.09
C ASN A 393 -0.82 -8.90 14.40
N CYS A 394 -1.85 -9.59 14.90
CA CYS A 394 -2.56 -9.23 16.12
C CYS A 394 -2.19 -10.21 17.24
N PRO A 395 -1.19 -9.90 18.08
CA PRO A 395 -0.52 -10.89 18.93
C PRO A 395 -1.41 -11.50 20.01
N TYR A 396 -2.43 -10.77 20.48
CA TYR A 396 -3.25 -11.19 21.63
C TYR A 396 -4.61 -11.79 21.26
N VAL A 397 -4.90 -11.96 19.96
CA VAL A 397 -6.16 -12.58 19.51
C VAL A 397 -6.14 -14.06 19.90
N GLY A 398 -6.93 -14.40 20.91
CA GLY A 398 -6.93 -15.74 21.50
C GLY A 398 -7.99 -16.69 20.95
N GLU A 399 -9.18 -16.14 20.65
CA GLU A 399 -10.35 -16.89 20.20
C GLU A 399 -11.16 -16.07 19.18
N LEU A 400 -11.91 -16.79 18.34
CA LEU A 400 -12.91 -16.21 17.44
C LEU A 400 -14.33 -16.36 18.02
N PRO A 401 -15.29 -15.50 17.65
CA PRO A 401 -16.65 -15.59 18.15
C PRO A 401 -17.32 -16.89 17.72
N LYS A 402 -18.10 -17.50 18.62
CA LYS A 402 -18.75 -18.80 18.36
C LYS A 402 -19.88 -18.77 17.32
N ASN A 403 -20.40 -17.59 16.96
CA ASN A 403 -21.55 -17.47 16.05
C ASN A 403 -21.15 -17.18 14.60
N LEU A 404 -19.91 -17.50 14.18
CA LEU A 404 -19.43 -17.22 12.82
C LEU A 404 -20.27 -17.86 11.72
N SER A 405 -20.96 -18.97 11.99
CA SER A 405 -21.87 -19.64 11.04
C SER A 405 -22.97 -18.74 10.46
N LYS A 406 -23.25 -17.59 11.08
CA LYS A 406 -24.18 -16.58 10.55
C LYS A 406 -23.64 -15.78 9.35
N LEU A 407 -22.33 -15.79 9.11
CA LEU A 407 -21.69 -15.05 8.02
C LEU A 407 -21.84 -15.79 6.69
N MET A 408 -23.07 -15.82 6.16
CA MET A 408 -23.44 -16.62 4.99
C MET A 408 -22.67 -16.25 3.70
N ALA A 409 -22.18 -15.01 3.62
CA ALA A 409 -21.45 -14.50 2.45
C ALA A 409 -19.91 -14.59 2.59
N LEU A 410 -19.38 -15.05 3.72
CA LEU A 410 -17.95 -15.04 3.99
C LEU A 410 -17.21 -16.03 3.07
N GLU A 411 -16.37 -15.50 2.19
CA GLU A 411 -15.57 -16.29 1.24
C GLU A 411 -14.10 -16.39 1.65
N LEU A 412 -13.59 -15.39 2.38
CA LEU A 412 -12.20 -15.34 2.82
C LEU A 412 -12.12 -15.03 4.31
N LEU A 413 -11.44 -15.91 5.03
CA LEU A 413 -11.03 -15.71 6.41
C LEU A 413 -9.52 -15.84 6.53
N ARG A 414 -8.85 -14.73 6.87
CA ARG A 414 -7.41 -14.67 7.09
C ARG A 414 -7.10 -14.30 8.54
N LEU A 415 -6.31 -15.15 9.18
CA LEU A 415 -5.81 -15.04 10.55
C LEU A 415 -4.29 -15.28 10.47
N TYR A 416 -3.55 -14.24 10.11
CA TYR A 416 -2.11 -14.35 9.88
C TYR A 416 -1.33 -13.80 11.07
N ALA A 417 -0.32 -14.53 11.53
CA ALA A 417 0.53 -14.10 12.64
C ALA A 417 -0.28 -13.70 13.89
N CYS A 418 -1.21 -14.56 14.27
CA CYS A 418 -1.98 -14.50 15.53
C CYS A 418 -1.47 -15.58 16.50
N PRO A 419 -0.29 -15.38 17.15
CA PRO A 419 0.39 -16.41 17.92
C PRO A 419 -0.40 -16.94 19.12
N GLU A 420 -1.29 -16.15 19.72
CA GLU A 420 -2.12 -16.57 20.87
C GLU A 420 -3.41 -17.30 20.45
N LEU A 421 -3.71 -17.41 19.15
CA LEU A 421 -4.92 -18.10 18.67
C LEU A 421 -4.84 -19.60 18.99
N LYS A 422 -5.66 -20.06 19.93
CA LYS A 422 -5.57 -21.44 20.46
C LYS A 422 -6.37 -22.45 19.65
N SER A 423 -7.52 -22.04 19.15
CA SER A 423 -8.47 -22.90 18.44
C SER A 423 -9.36 -22.10 17.51
N LEU A 424 -9.79 -22.73 16.43
CA LEU A 424 -10.91 -22.26 15.61
C LEU A 424 -12.24 -22.83 16.20
N PRO A 425 -13.34 -22.06 16.22
CA PRO A 425 -14.64 -22.54 16.68
C PRO A 425 -15.20 -23.61 15.72
N GLU A 426 -15.92 -24.60 16.22
CA GLU A 426 -16.55 -25.65 15.38
C GLU A 426 -17.59 -25.05 14.42
N GLU A 427 -18.23 -23.94 14.81
CA GLU A 427 -19.18 -23.21 13.98
C GLU A 427 -18.56 -22.59 12.73
N LEU A 428 -17.22 -22.45 12.68
CA LEU A 428 -16.50 -22.08 11.45
C LEU A 428 -16.79 -23.09 10.33
N CYS A 429 -16.95 -24.38 10.67
CA CYS A 429 -17.19 -25.45 9.71
C CYS A 429 -18.59 -25.42 9.09
N GLU A 430 -19.48 -24.55 9.58
CA GLU A 430 -20.83 -24.35 9.06
C GLU A 430 -20.92 -23.16 8.08
N LEU A 431 -19.79 -22.50 7.77
CA LEU A 431 -19.75 -21.42 6.79
C LEU A 431 -20.01 -21.98 5.38
N PRO A 432 -21.09 -21.56 4.70
CA PRO A 432 -21.50 -22.17 3.44
C PRO A 432 -20.64 -21.75 2.24
N SER A 433 -19.98 -20.59 2.33
CA SER A 433 -19.35 -19.91 1.18
C SER A 433 -17.83 -19.77 1.32
N LEU A 434 -17.22 -20.29 2.39
CA LEU A 434 -15.80 -20.07 2.69
C LEU A 434 -14.92 -20.80 1.66
N LYS A 435 -14.19 -20.03 0.85
CA LYS A 435 -13.28 -20.50 -0.21
C LYS A 435 -11.82 -20.50 0.21
N TYR A 436 -11.40 -19.52 1.01
CA TYR A 436 -10.02 -19.37 1.45
C TYR A 436 -9.91 -19.21 2.96
N LEU A 437 -9.11 -20.08 3.59
CA LEU A 437 -8.74 -20.01 4.99
C LEU A 437 -7.21 -19.89 5.13
N ASP A 438 -6.75 -18.77 5.68
CA ASP A 438 -5.34 -18.56 6.04
C ASP A 438 -5.24 -18.51 7.56
N ILE A 439 -4.47 -19.42 8.14
CA ILE A 439 -4.18 -19.48 9.58
C ILE A 439 -2.67 -19.42 9.83
N SER A 440 -1.88 -19.03 8.83
CA SER A 440 -0.43 -19.12 8.91
C SER A 440 0.18 -18.24 10.02
N GLN A 441 1.29 -18.71 10.59
CA GLN A 441 1.95 -18.13 11.76
C GLN A 441 1.08 -18.05 13.03
N CYS A 442 0.03 -18.87 13.14
CA CYS A 442 -0.69 -19.08 14.39
C CYS A 442 0.01 -20.16 15.23
N ALA A 443 1.03 -19.75 16.00
CA ALA A 443 1.92 -20.66 16.72
C ALA A 443 1.25 -21.48 17.85
N SER A 444 0.14 -21.02 18.41
CA SER A 444 -0.62 -21.77 19.44
C SER A 444 -1.72 -22.67 18.86
N LEU A 445 -1.98 -22.58 17.54
CA LEU A 445 -3.04 -23.34 16.89
C LEU A 445 -2.55 -24.77 16.58
N SER A 446 -3.00 -25.73 17.38
CA SER A 446 -2.50 -27.12 17.37
C SER A 446 -3.42 -28.12 16.68
N PHE A 447 -4.68 -27.77 16.44
CA PHE A 447 -5.68 -28.61 15.79
C PHE A 447 -6.63 -27.79 14.91
N LEU A 448 -7.11 -28.40 13.83
CA LEU A 448 -8.30 -27.93 13.11
C LEU A 448 -9.57 -28.49 13.80
N PRO A 449 -10.74 -27.85 13.65
CA PRO A 449 -12.01 -28.38 14.15
C PRO A 449 -12.31 -29.77 13.59
N GLU A 450 -12.92 -30.65 14.38
CA GLU A 450 -13.16 -32.05 13.98
C GLU A 450 -14.10 -32.14 12.77
N GLU A 451 -14.97 -31.15 12.57
CA GLU A 451 -15.94 -31.09 11.48
C GLU A 451 -15.46 -30.26 10.26
N VAL A 452 -14.16 -29.94 10.14
CA VAL A 452 -13.62 -29.12 9.03
C VAL A 452 -14.02 -29.63 7.64
N GLY A 453 -14.23 -30.94 7.48
CA GLY A 453 -14.75 -31.55 6.26
C GLY A 453 -16.12 -31.07 5.79
N LYS A 454 -16.90 -30.36 6.63
CA LYS A 454 -18.17 -29.73 6.25
C LYS A 454 -18.00 -28.50 5.35
N LEU A 455 -16.80 -27.92 5.29
CA LEU A 455 -16.47 -26.78 4.43
C LEU A 455 -16.38 -27.20 2.96
N SER A 456 -17.54 -27.52 2.38
CA SER A 456 -17.64 -28.07 1.01
C SER A 456 -17.18 -27.11 -0.09
N THR A 457 -17.11 -25.80 0.20
CA THR A 457 -16.68 -24.73 -0.72
C THR A 457 -15.23 -24.31 -0.54
N LEU A 458 -14.51 -24.86 0.46
CA LEU A 458 -13.13 -24.48 0.74
C LEU A 458 -12.21 -24.96 -0.39
N GLU A 459 -11.61 -24.02 -1.11
CA GLU A 459 -10.73 -24.26 -2.25
C GLU A 459 -9.27 -24.26 -1.83
N LYS A 460 -8.90 -23.38 -0.87
CA LYS A 460 -7.52 -23.17 -0.45
C LYS A 460 -7.39 -23.06 1.07
N ILE A 461 -6.36 -23.69 1.62
CA ILE A 461 -5.92 -23.51 3.01
C ILE A 461 -4.43 -23.17 3.09
N ASP A 462 -4.07 -22.15 3.88
CA ASP A 462 -2.68 -21.80 4.20
C ASP A 462 -2.45 -21.95 5.71
N MET A 463 -1.45 -22.76 6.07
CA MET A 463 -1.12 -23.13 7.44
C MET A 463 0.39 -23.23 7.65
N ARG A 464 1.16 -22.40 6.94
CA ARG A 464 2.60 -22.23 7.19
C ARG A 464 2.85 -21.75 8.62
N ALA A 465 3.92 -22.22 9.24
CA ALA A 465 4.27 -21.95 10.63
C ALA A 465 3.13 -22.22 11.64
N CYS A 466 2.35 -23.28 11.42
CA CYS A 466 1.35 -23.79 12.36
C CYS A 466 1.72 -25.20 12.84
N PRO A 467 1.95 -25.41 14.15
CA PRO A 467 2.36 -26.71 14.69
C PRO A 467 1.16 -27.66 14.86
N LEU A 468 0.45 -27.94 13.76
CA LEU A 468 -0.66 -28.89 13.77
C LEU A 468 -0.17 -30.28 14.17
N LEU A 469 -0.75 -30.84 15.23
CA LEU A 469 -0.35 -32.16 15.73
C LEU A 469 -0.96 -33.31 14.92
N ARG A 470 -2.17 -33.11 14.40
CA ARG A 470 -2.89 -34.06 13.55
C ARG A 470 -3.93 -33.33 12.70
N LEU A 471 -4.26 -33.92 11.56
CA LEU A 471 -5.45 -33.56 10.78
C LEU A 471 -6.66 -34.38 11.25
N PRO A 472 -7.85 -33.77 11.41
CA PRO A 472 -9.06 -34.52 11.74
C PRO A 472 -9.49 -35.42 10.57
N SER A 473 -10.19 -36.51 10.87
CA SER A 473 -10.58 -37.49 9.85
C SER A 473 -11.53 -36.93 8.79
N SER A 474 -12.23 -35.83 9.09
CA SER A 474 -13.16 -35.17 8.17
C SER A 474 -12.46 -34.43 7.03
N VAL A 475 -11.15 -34.13 7.12
CA VAL A 475 -10.40 -33.39 6.07
C VAL A 475 -10.54 -34.03 4.69
N VAL A 476 -10.66 -35.37 4.61
CA VAL A 476 -10.85 -36.09 3.34
C VAL A 476 -12.19 -35.76 2.64
N SER A 477 -13.14 -35.16 3.36
CA SER A 477 -14.45 -34.78 2.84
C SER A 477 -14.47 -33.36 2.23
N LEU A 478 -13.34 -32.64 2.23
CA LEU A 478 -13.21 -31.33 1.60
C LEU A 478 -13.20 -31.47 0.07
N SER A 479 -14.39 -31.51 -0.53
CA SER A 479 -14.57 -31.87 -1.95
C SER A 479 -14.07 -30.83 -2.95
N SER A 480 -13.98 -29.55 -2.55
CA SER A 480 -13.54 -28.44 -3.42
C SER A 480 -12.07 -28.05 -3.19
N LEU A 481 -11.42 -28.67 -2.21
CA LEU A 481 -10.06 -28.31 -1.83
C LEU A 481 -9.09 -28.70 -2.94
N CYS A 482 -8.48 -27.70 -3.55
CA CYS A 482 -7.53 -27.85 -4.63
C CYS A 482 -6.11 -27.43 -4.23
N HIS A 483 -5.94 -26.68 -3.14
CA HIS A 483 -4.63 -26.16 -2.76
C HIS A 483 -4.42 -26.09 -1.24
N VAL A 484 -3.35 -26.73 -0.75
CA VAL A 484 -2.86 -26.64 0.63
C VAL A 484 -1.45 -26.10 0.62
N ILE A 485 -1.19 -25.08 1.44
CA ILE A 485 0.16 -24.58 1.73
C ILE A 485 0.48 -24.88 3.19
N CYS A 486 1.56 -25.61 3.44
CA CYS A 486 1.98 -26.00 4.79
C CYS A 486 3.50 -26.04 4.93
N ASP A 487 4.00 -26.26 6.15
CA ASP A 487 5.43 -26.51 6.37
C ASP A 487 5.79 -27.96 6.04
N LYS A 488 7.10 -28.22 5.86
CA LYS A 488 7.65 -29.57 5.63
C LYS A 488 7.23 -30.58 6.70
N GLU A 489 7.03 -30.14 7.93
CA GLU A 489 6.61 -30.99 9.06
C GLU A 489 5.17 -31.52 8.88
N ASN A 490 4.29 -30.70 8.31
CA ASN A 490 2.90 -31.03 8.05
C ASN A 490 2.68 -31.73 6.68
N LEU A 491 3.66 -31.63 5.77
CA LEU A 491 3.58 -32.18 4.42
C LEU A 491 3.18 -33.67 4.39
N CYS A 492 3.80 -34.50 5.22
CA CYS A 492 3.53 -35.95 5.26
C CYS A 492 2.07 -36.28 5.65
N MET A 493 1.41 -35.43 6.44
CA MET A 493 -0.01 -35.61 6.76
C MET A 493 -0.88 -35.31 5.55
N TRP A 494 -0.56 -34.25 4.81
CA TRP A 494 -1.31 -33.81 3.63
C TRP A 494 -1.09 -34.67 2.39
N GLU A 495 0.11 -35.21 2.16
CA GLU A 495 0.38 -36.18 1.07
C GLU A 495 -0.50 -37.44 1.16
N LYS A 496 -0.92 -37.83 2.38
CA LYS A 496 -1.87 -38.94 2.57
C LYS A 496 -3.28 -38.56 2.12
N ILE A 497 -3.65 -37.29 2.33
CA ILE A 497 -4.95 -36.73 1.91
C ILE A 497 -4.97 -36.50 0.41
N GLU A 498 -3.87 -36.05 -0.19
CA GLU A 498 -3.72 -35.86 -1.65
C GLU A 498 -4.08 -37.13 -2.44
N LYS A 499 -3.76 -38.31 -1.91
CA LYS A 499 -4.16 -39.59 -2.50
C LYS A 499 -5.67 -39.86 -2.43
N ALA A 500 -6.35 -39.26 -1.47
CA ALA A 500 -7.79 -39.41 -1.24
C ALA A 500 -8.63 -38.29 -1.88
N VAL A 501 -8.02 -37.11 -2.14
CA VAL A 501 -8.67 -35.92 -2.69
C VAL A 501 -8.09 -35.63 -4.08
N PRO A 502 -8.75 -36.05 -5.18
CA PRO A 502 -8.24 -35.89 -6.53
C PRO A 502 -8.04 -34.42 -6.91
N GLY A 503 -6.88 -34.08 -7.45
CA GLY A 503 -6.57 -32.72 -7.92
C GLY A 503 -6.10 -31.77 -6.82
N LEU A 504 -5.94 -32.25 -5.58
CA LEU A 504 -5.32 -31.50 -4.50
C LEU A 504 -3.83 -31.27 -4.81
N LEU A 505 -3.41 -30.00 -4.82
CA LEU A 505 -2.01 -29.61 -4.80
C LEU A 505 -1.60 -29.35 -3.35
N VAL A 506 -0.60 -30.08 -2.86
CA VAL A 506 0.01 -29.82 -1.55
C VAL A 506 1.39 -29.22 -1.78
N GLU A 507 1.57 -27.98 -1.32
CA GLU A 507 2.83 -27.28 -1.38
C GLU A 507 3.46 -27.15 0.01
N ALA A 508 4.73 -27.54 0.13
CA ALA A 508 5.54 -27.23 1.29
C ALA A 508 6.29 -25.93 1.04
N ALA A 509 6.04 -24.91 1.88
CA ALA A 509 6.85 -23.71 1.86
C ALA A 509 8.30 -24.06 2.21
N GLU A 510 9.25 -23.58 1.41
CA GLU A 510 10.65 -23.58 1.84
C GLU A 510 10.74 -22.71 3.10
N ASN A 511 11.34 -23.26 4.16
CA ASN A 511 11.52 -22.57 5.44
C ASN A 511 11.97 -21.13 5.18
N CYS A 512 11.07 -20.16 5.34
CA CYS A 512 11.42 -18.74 5.41
C CYS A 512 11.91 -18.42 6.82
N LEU A 513 12.86 -19.23 7.29
CA LEU A 513 13.60 -19.06 8.52
C LEU A 513 15.06 -19.32 8.18
N ASP A 514 15.73 -18.25 7.78
CA ASP A 514 17.15 -18.00 8.03
C ASP A 514 17.37 -16.51 8.29
#